data_AF-A0A0S3RU80-F1
#
_entry.id   AF-A0A0S3RU80-F1
#
_cell.length_a   1.000
_cell.length_b   1.000
_cell.length_c   1.000
_cell.angle_alpha   90.00
_cell.angle_beta   90.00
_cell.angle_gamma   90.00
#
_symmetry.space_group_name_H-M   'P 1'
#
loop_
_entity.id
_entity.type
_entity.pdbx_description
1 polymer ?
#
loop_
_entity_poly.entity_id
_entity_poly.type
_entity_poly.pdbx_seq_one_letter_code
_entity_poly.pdbx_strand_id
1 'polypeptide(L)'
;MSRIFELPSSITELESLVILDLKACHNLERLPDDISSMKSLTHLIMSECCLLEGMPKGIEKLTNLQVLKGFLITTYEKTHCRVSDLLNLRKLKRLSINIGSEAVIKDGEFQSLGNFSAFTHVSIL
;
A
#
# COMPACT_ATOMS: atom_id res chain seq x y z
N MET A 1 0.15 -6.09 -21.09
CA MET A 1 0.39 -5.02 -20.10
C MET A 1 -0.84 -4.13 -20.03
N SER A 2 -1.26 -3.71 -18.84
CA SER A 2 -2.40 -2.81 -18.67
C SER A 2 -2.14 -1.47 -19.35
N ARG A 3 -3.19 -0.72 -19.73
CA ARG A 3 -3.05 0.67 -20.23
C ARG A 3 -3.37 1.71 -19.16
N ILE A 4 -3.28 1.32 -17.90
CA ILE A 4 -3.57 2.16 -16.73
C ILE A 4 -2.23 2.62 -16.19
N PHE A 5 -1.96 3.92 -16.29
CA PHE A 5 -0.75 4.56 -15.79
C PHE A 5 -1.00 5.27 -14.45
N GLU A 6 -2.20 5.81 -14.27
CA GLU A 6 -2.65 6.44 -13.04
C GLU A 6 -4.15 6.15 -12.85
N LEU A 7 -4.60 6.21 -11.60
CA LEU A 7 -6.03 6.23 -11.31
C LEU A 7 -6.53 7.69 -11.26
N PRO A 8 -7.73 7.96 -11.77
CA PRO A 8 -8.32 9.29 -11.66
C PRO A 8 -8.56 9.63 -10.18
N SER A 9 -8.35 10.90 -9.80
CA SER A 9 -8.57 11.36 -8.42
C SER A 9 -10.00 11.11 -7.92
N SER A 10 -10.99 11.13 -8.82
CA SER A 10 -12.39 10.84 -8.52
C SER A 10 -12.64 9.44 -7.96
N ILE A 11 -11.71 8.48 -8.10
CA ILE A 11 -11.85 7.17 -7.45
C ILE A 11 -11.93 7.29 -5.92
N THR A 12 -11.37 8.36 -5.35
CA THR A 12 -11.38 8.63 -3.90
C THR A 12 -12.76 9.05 -3.39
N GLU A 13 -13.68 9.46 -4.28
CA GLU A 13 -15.07 9.78 -3.97
C GLU A 13 -15.92 8.53 -3.70
N LEU A 14 -15.40 7.34 -4.03
CA LEU A 14 -16.05 6.06 -3.75
C LEU A 14 -15.89 5.68 -2.26
N GLU A 15 -16.44 6.47 -1.35
CA GLU A 15 -16.29 6.29 0.11
C GLU A 15 -16.83 4.94 0.63
N SER A 16 -17.77 4.34 -0.10
CA SER A 16 -18.37 3.04 0.20
C SER A 16 -17.66 1.85 -0.47
N LEU A 17 -16.58 2.09 -1.23
CA LEU A 17 -15.84 1.00 -1.88
C LEU A 17 -15.15 0.13 -0.83
N VAL A 18 -15.40 -1.18 -0.88
CA VAL A 18 -14.87 -2.16 0.08
C VAL A 18 -13.58 -2.80 -0.41
N ILE A 19 -13.46 -3.00 -1.73
CA ILE A 19 -12.33 -3.68 -2.38
C ILE A 19 -11.88 -2.86 -3.58
N LEU A 20 -10.59 -2.53 -3.62
CA LEU A 20 -9.90 -1.98 -4.78
C LEU A 20 -8.82 -2.98 -5.21
N ASP A 21 -9.05 -3.65 -6.35
CA ASP A 21 -8.12 -4.62 -6.92
C ASP A 21 -7.49 -4.06 -8.20
N LEU A 22 -6.19 -3.80 -8.12
CA LEU A 22 -5.33 -3.29 -9.19
C LEU A 22 -4.28 -4.33 -9.59
N LYS A 23 -4.44 -5.60 -9.18
CA LYS A 23 -3.47 -6.65 -9.45
C LYS A 23 -3.09 -6.69 -10.93
N ALA A 24 -1.79 -6.84 -11.20
CA ALA A 24 -1.23 -6.93 -12.55
C ALA A 24 -1.50 -5.70 -13.45
N CYS A 25 -1.79 -4.54 -12.84
CA CYS A 25 -1.68 -3.26 -13.52
C CYS A 25 -0.20 -2.88 -13.67
N HIS A 26 0.53 -3.62 -14.51
CA HIS A 26 1.98 -3.52 -14.64
C HIS A 26 2.48 -2.11 -14.97
N ASN A 27 1.66 -1.31 -15.66
CA ASN A 27 2.00 0.05 -16.07
C ASN A 27 1.55 1.13 -15.07
N LEU A 28 0.94 0.74 -13.93
CA LEU A 28 0.48 1.71 -12.92
C LEU A 28 1.69 2.35 -12.25
N GLU A 29 1.82 3.66 -12.40
CA GLU A 29 2.90 4.47 -11.84
C GLU A 29 2.48 5.17 -10.55
N ARG A 30 1.21 5.62 -10.47
CA ARG A 30 0.73 6.45 -9.35
C ARG A 30 -0.68 6.10 -8.88
N LEU A 31 -0.86 6.28 -7.58
CA LEU A 31 -2.14 6.24 -6.88
C LEU A 31 -2.55 7.66 -6.50
N PRO A 32 -3.84 7.96 -6.30
CA PRO A 32 -4.28 9.28 -5.89
C PRO A 32 -3.83 9.60 -4.46
N ASP A 33 -3.41 10.84 -4.21
CA ASP A 33 -2.91 11.28 -2.90
C ASP A 33 -3.97 11.30 -1.79
N ASP A 34 -5.25 11.40 -2.14
CA ASP A 34 -6.37 11.47 -1.19
C ASP A 34 -7.02 10.10 -0.89
N ILE A 35 -6.27 9.01 -1.03
CA ILE A 35 -6.81 7.64 -0.82
C ILE A 35 -7.47 7.46 0.55
N SER A 36 -7.05 8.25 1.55
CA SER A 36 -7.63 8.22 2.91
C SER A 36 -9.12 8.53 2.99
N SER A 37 -9.72 9.14 1.95
CA SER A 37 -11.17 9.38 1.85
C SER A 37 -11.98 8.11 1.66
N MET A 38 -11.36 7.01 1.18
CA MET A 38 -12.00 5.72 0.94
C MET A 38 -12.19 4.92 2.24
N LYS A 39 -12.97 5.47 3.18
CA LYS A 39 -13.08 5.00 4.58
C LYS A 39 -13.59 3.56 4.73
N SER A 40 -14.38 3.06 3.77
CA SER A 40 -14.91 1.69 3.79
C SER A 40 -13.94 0.63 3.25
N LEU A 41 -12.78 1.06 2.74
CA LEU A 41 -11.85 0.15 2.09
C LEU A 41 -11.29 -0.87 3.08
N THR A 42 -11.45 -2.14 2.75
CA THR A 42 -10.94 -3.28 3.53
C THR A 42 -9.85 -4.04 2.79
N HIS A 43 -9.83 -3.96 1.47
CA HIS A 43 -8.84 -4.65 0.62
C HIS A 43 -8.28 -3.68 -0.42
N LEU A 44 -6.96 -3.51 -0.39
CA LEU A 44 -6.19 -2.82 -1.42
C LEU A 44 -5.16 -3.80 -1.98
N ILE A 45 -5.32 -4.18 -3.25
CA ILE A 45 -4.51 -5.20 -3.90
C ILE A 45 -3.76 -4.58 -5.07
N MET A 46 -2.43 -4.53 -4.97
CA MET A 46 -1.55 -3.90 -5.97
C MET A 46 -0.35 -4.81 -6.29
N SER A 47 -0.54 -6.12 -6.11
CA SER A 47 0.47 -7.11 -6.51
C SER A 47 0.74 -7.02 -8.01
N GLU A 48 2.00 -7.19 -8.42
CA GLU A 48 2.43 -7.16 -9.83
C GLU A 48 2.27 -5.78 -10.53
N CYS A 49 2.12 -4.69 -9.77
CA CYS A 49 2.24 -3.30 -10.27
C CYS A 49 3.71 -2.86 -10.28
N CYS A 50 4.47 -3.30 -11.29
CA CYS A 50 5.92 -3.19 -11.31
C CYS A 50 6.48 -1.77 -11.50
N LEU A 51 5.69 -0.85 -12.09
CA LEU A 51 6.10 0.54 -12.33
C LEU A 51 5.64 1.52 -11.25
N LEU A 52 5.01 1.05 -10.17
CA LEU A 52 4.51 1.92 -9.12
C LEU A 52 5.68 2.69 -8.49
N GLU A 53 5.58 4.01 -8.43
CA GLU A 53 6.70 4.87 -8.00
C GLU A 53 6.76 5.07 -6.48
N GLY A 54 5.63 4.90 -5.79
CA GLY A 54 5.52 5.17 -4.36
C GLY A 54 4.15 4.84 -3.79
N MET A 55 4.01 5.01 -2.47
CA MET A 55 2.75 4.86 -1.75
C MET A 55 2.03 6.20 -1.61
N PRO A 56 0.69 6.24 -1.80
CA PRO A 56 -0.10 7.46 -1.67
C PRO A 56 -0.07 7.96 -0.23
N LYS A 57 -0.17 9.28 -0.06
CA LYS A 57 -0.27 9.90 1.26
C LYS A 57 -1.53 9.44 1.99
N GLY A 58 -1.45 9.24 3.30
CA GLY A 58 -2.63 8.91 4.12
C GLY A 58 -3.09 7.46 4.03
N ILE A 59 -2.32 6.56 3.39
CA ILE A 59 -2.61 5.12 3.41
C ILE A 59 -2.69 4.57 4.84
N GLU A 60 -1.89 5.11 5.77
CA GLU A 60 -1.90 4.78 7.20
C GLU A 60 -3.20 5.16 7.92
N LYS A 61 -4.05 5.98 7.28
CA LYS A 61 -5.35 6.41 7.80
C LYS A 61 -6.50 5.50 7.39
N LEU A 62 -6.26 4.52 6.51
CA LEU A 62 -7.24 3.51 6.11
C LEU A 62 -7.49 2.48 7.23
N THR A 63 -7.98 2.92 8.38
CA THR A 63 -8.09 2.12 9.61
C THR A 63 -9.00 0.88 9.50
N ASN A 64 -9.82 0.79 8.43
CA ASN A 64 -10.62 -0.40 8.11
C ASN A 64 -9.89 -1.44 7.26
N LEU A 65 -8.69 -1.14 6.77
CA LEU A 65 -7.93 -2.00 5.89
C LEU A 65 -7.52 -3.30 6.59
N GLN A 66 -7.83 -4.42 5.96
CA GLN A 66 -7.54 -5.77 6.43
C GLN A 66 -6.51 -6.47 5.56
N VAL A 67 -6.47 -6.14 4.26
CA VAL A 67 -5.53 -6.70 3.29
C VAL A 67 -4.87 -5.56 2.52
N LEU A 68 -3.54 -5.52 2.60
CA LEU A 68 -2.70 -4.63 1.81
C LEU A 68 -1.66 -5.47 1.09
N LYS A 69 -1.74 -5.53 -0.24
CA LYS A 69 -0.75 -6.26 -1.04
C LYS A 69 -0.05 -5.32 -2.00
N GLY A 70 1.28 -5.46 -2.11
CA GLY A 70 2.12 -4.60 -2.94
C GLY A 70 2.45 -3.26 -2.27
N PHE A 71 2.57 -3.23 -0.95
CA PHE A 71 3.07 -2.03 -0.25
C PHE A 71 4.52 -1.79 -0.67
N LEU A 72 4.79 -0.66 -1.32
CA LEU A 72 6.08 -0.40 -1.93
C LEU A 72 7.00 0.39 -0.99
N ILE A 73 8.22 -0.11 -0.79
CA ILE A 73 9.32 0.60 -0.14
C ILE A 73 10.29 1.06 -1.24
N THR A 74 10.52 2.37 -1.35
CA THR A 74 11.49 2.98 -2.29
C THR A 74 12.38 4.00 -1.58
N THR A 75 13.15 4.80 -2.32
CA THR A 75 13.99 5.86 -1.75
C THR A 75 13.15 6.99 -1.11
N TYR A 76 13.68 7.59 -0.05
CA TYR A 76 12.97 8.53 0.85
C TYR A 76 12.37 9.79 0.18
N GLU A 77 12.68 10.08 -1.09
CA GLU A 77 12.16 11.26 -1.78
C GLU A 77 10.75 11.06 -2.37
N LYS A 78 10.26 9.81 -2.47
CA LYS A 78 8.95 9.49 -3.08
C LYS A 78 7.92 8.83 -2.15
N THR A 79 8.31 8.41 -0.95
CA THR A 79 7.40 7.67 -0.04
C THR A 79 7.07 8.48 1.22
N HIS A 80 5.81 8.92 1.33
CA HIS A 80 5.28 9.60 2.52
C HIS A 80 4.82 8.65 3.64
N CYS A 81 4.89 7.33 3.44
CA CYS A 81 4.48 6.31 4.40
C CYS A 81 5.60 5.28 4.59
N ARG A 82 6.07 5.12 5.83
CA ARG A 82 7.04 4.11 6.25
C ARG A 82 6.35 2.84 6.71
N VAL A 83 7.11 1.75 6.84
CA VAL A 83 6.62 0.49 7.40
C VAL A 83 6.05 0.69 8.81
N SER A 84 6.68 1.56 9.61
CA SER A 84 6.21 1.92 10.96
C SER A 84 4.84 2.58 10.97
N ASP A 85 4.46 3.32 9.93
CA ASP A 85 3.17 4.02 9.88
C ASP A 85 2.01 3.04 9.70
N LEU A 86 2.29 1.85 9.14
CA LEU A 86 1.32 0.77 9.03
C LEU A 86 0.83 0.26 10.40
N LEU A 87 1.54 0.55 11.50
CA LEU A 87 1.08 0.24 12.87
C LEU A 87 -0.27 0.90 13.20
N ASN A 88 -0.65 1.96 12.49
CA ASN A 88 -1.97 2.59 12.62
C ASN A 88 -3.10 1.73 12.04
N LEU A 89 -2.79 0.79 11.13
CA LEU A 89 -3.73 -0.11 10.49
C LEU A 89 -4.03 -1.32 11.38
N ARG A 90 -4.68 -1.08 12.53
CA ARG A 90 -4.93 -2.08 13.58
C ARG A 90 -5.77 -3.30 13.13
N LYS A 91 -6.49 -3.18 12.01
CA LYS A 91 -7.28 -4.28 11.43
C LYS A 91 -6.53 -5.06 10.35
N LEU A 92 -5.30 -4.67 10.02
CA LEU A 92 -4.50 -5.29 8.97
C LEU A 92 -4.11 -6.72 9.37
N LYS A 93 -4.46 -7.69 8.54
CA LYS A 93 -4.25 -9.13 8.76
C LYS A 93 -3.30 -9.74 7.74
N ARG A 94 -3.18 -9.11 6.58
CA ARG A 94 -2.35 -9.57 5.45
C ARG A 94 -1.61 -8.38 4.88
N LEU A 95 -0.29 -8.51 4.85
CA LEU A 95 0.62 -7.53 4.27
C LEU A 95 1.58 -8.24 3.31
N SER A 96 1.70 -7.70 2.11
CA SER A 96 2.81 -8.02 1.20
C SER A 96 3.53 -6.74 0.85
N ILE A 97 4.85 -6.78 1.01
CA ILE A 97 5.76 -5.66 0.78
C ILE A 97 6.55 -5.95 -0.49
N ASN A 98 6.66 -4.94 -1.34
CA ASN A 98 7.55 -4.91 -2.49
C ASN A 98 8.71 -3.98 -2.17
N ILE A 99 9.93 -4.41 -2.44
CA ILE A 99 11.13 -3.61 -2.25
C ILE A 99 11.58 -3.11 -3.63
N GLY A 100 11.57 -1.80 -3.83
CA GLY A 100 12.08 -1.18 -5.06
C GLY A 100 13.59 -1.42 -5.21
N SER A 101 14.07 -1.52 -6.44
CA SER A 101 15.48 -1.82 -6.74
C SER A 101 16.49 -0.84 -6.15
N GLU A 102 16.07 0.39 -5.88
CA GLU A 102 16.89 1.46 -5.29
C GLU A 102 16.64 1.67 -3.79
N ALA A 103 15.78 0.86 -3.16
CA ALA A 103 15.42 1.02 -1.76
C ALA A 103 16.64 0.78 -0.84
N VAL A 104 16.92 1.74 0.05
CA VAL A 104 17.90 1.58 1.12
C VAL A 104 17.18 1.18 2.39
N ILE A 105 17.25 -0.11 2.73
CA ILE A 105 16.64 -0.66 3.94
C ILE A 105 17.60 -0.46 5.11
N LYS A 106 17.19 0.30 6.11
CA LYS A 106 17.97 0.48 7.33
C LYS A 106 17.79 -0.70 8.27
N ASP A 107 18.79 -0.94 9.11
CA ASP A 107 18.67 -1.91 10.19
C ASP A 107 17.45 -1.58 11.06
N GLY A 108 16.59 -2.57 11.23
CA GLY A 108 15.37 -2.45 12.04
C GLY A 108 14.16 -1.82 11.35
N GLU A 109 14.22 -1.48 10.05
CA GLU A 109 13.08 -0.95 9.28
C GLU A 109 11.80 -1.82 9.48
N PHE A 110 11.99 -3.14 9.49
CA PHE A 110 10.91 -4.12 9.66
C PHE A 110 10.65 -4.56 11.10
N GLN A 111 11.37 -4.05 12.11
CA GLN A 111 11.12 -4.43 13.52
C GLN A 111 9.69 -4.08 13.96
N SER A 112 9.13 -3.00 13.41
CA SER A 112 7.73 -2.62 13.62
C SER A 112 6.74 -3.70 13.20
N LEU A 113 7.08 -4.54 12.19
CA LEU A 113 6.23 -5.65 11.77
C LEU A 113 6.11 -6.74 12.84
N GLY A 114 7.12 -6.90 13.70
CA GLY A 114 7.10 -7.86 14.81
C GLY A 114 6.04 -7.57 15.88
N ASN A 115 5.55 -6.32 15.95
CA ASN A 115 4.49 -5.91 16.88
C ASN A 115 3.08 -6.27 16.41
N PHE A 116 2.93 -6.72 15.16
CA PHE A 116 1.63 -7.18 14.67
C PHE A 116 1.38 -8.61 15.13
N SER A 117 0.82 -8.75 16.33
CA SER A 117 0.26 -10.01 16.83
C SER A 117 -0.90 -10.55 15.97
N ALA A 118 -1.34 -9.80 14.95
CA ALA A 118 -2.48 -10.11 14.08
C ALA A 118 -2.11 -10.62 12.67
N PHE A 119 -0.84 -10.61 12.26
CA PHE A 119 -0.49 -11.13 10.93
C PHE A 119 -0.54 -12.66 10.92
N THR A 120 -1.43 -13.21 10.12
CA THR A 120 -1.43 -14.65 9.85
C THR A 120 -0.43 -15.00 8.75
N HIS A 121 -0.11 -14.06 7.85
CA HIS A 121 0.84 -14.25 6.74
C HIS A 121 1.48 -12.90 6.34
N VAL A 122 2.80 -12.79 6.47
CA VAL A 122 3.62 -11.73 5.87
C VAL A 122 4.46 -12.36 4.77
N SER A 123 4.48 -11.76 3.58
CA SER A 123 5.37 -12.18 2.49
C SER A 123 6.12 -10.96 1.97
N ILE A 124 7.44 -11.04 2.02
CA ILE A 124 8.36 -10.09 1.38
C ILE A 124 8.68 -10.70 0.01
N LEU A 125 8.33 -10.00 -1.07
CA LEU A 125 8.50 -10.45 -2.46
C LEU A 125 9.46 -9.53 -3.22
#